data_AF-A0A2I1H7V1-F1
#
_entry.id   AF-A0A2I1H7V1-F1
#
_cell.length_a   1.000
_cell.length_b   1.000
_cell.length_c   1.000
_cell.angle_alpha   90.00
_cell.angle_beta   90.00
_cell.angle_gamma   90.00
#
_symmetry.space_group_name_H-M   'P 1'
#
loop_
_entity.id
_entity.type
_entity.pdbx_description
1 polymer ?
#
loop_
_entity_poly.entity_id
_entity_poly.type
_entity_poly.pdbx_seq_one_letter_code
_entity_poly.pdbx_strand_id
1 'polypeptide(L)' 'EALNSVSLKQIRRYARRSWRLMDAYRKGLTGIAALHAVKQYRSHRRIPENVIINFSIT' A
#
# COMPACT_ATOMS: atom_id res chain seq x y z
N GLU A 1 7.49 -27.02 -4.44
CA GLU A 1 6.32 -26.89 -5.35
C GLU A 1 5.54 -25.58 -5.19
N ALA A 2 5.17 -25.16 -3.98
CA ALA A 2 4.39 -23.93 -3.75
C ALA A 2 5.00 -22.62 -4.31
N LEU A 3 6.32 -22.50 -4.40
CA LEU A 3 6.95 -21.31 -4.99
C LEU A 3 6.77 -21.25 -6.51
N ASN A 4 6.68 -22.41 -7.17
CA ASN A 4 6.51 -22.52 -8.63
C ASN A 4 5.06 -22.31 -9.05
N SER A 5 4.09 -22.40 -8.13
CA SER A 5 2.68 -22.15 -8.42
C SER A 5 2.33 -20.66 -8.51
N VAL A 6 3.27 -19.76 -8.16
CA VAL A 6 3.08 -18.31 -8.16
C VAL A 6 4.01 -17.67 -9.16
N SER A 7 3.46 -16.93 -10.11
CA SER A 7 4.28 -16.20 -11.09
C SER A 7 5.09 -15.09 -10.44
N LEU A 8 6.27 -14.80 -11.00
CA LEU A 8 7.11 -13.68 -10.58
C LEU A 8 6.36 -12.34 -10.60
N LYS A 9 5.40 -12.18 -11.52
CA LYS A 9 4.52 -11.01 -11.62
C LYS A 9 3.62 -10.86 -10.39
N GLN A 10 3.06 -11.96 -9.87
CA GLN A 10 2.26 -11.96 -8.64
C GLN A 10 3.12 -11.60 -7.43
N ILE A 11 4.29 -12.24 -7.27
CA ILE A 11 5.23 -11.94 -6.18
C ILE A 11 5.56 -10.44 -6.16
N ARG A 12 5.97 -9.87 -7.30
CA ARG A 12 6.27 -8.43 -7.45
C ARG A 12 5.06 -7.53 -7.20
N ARG A 13 3.84 -7.99 -7.49
CA ARG A 13 2.61 -7.25 -7.22
C ARG A 13 2.33 -7.20 -5.71
N TYR A 14 2.41 -8.33 -5.02
CA TYR A 14 2.17 -8.43 -3.58
C TYR A 14 3.26 -7.73 -2.76
N ALA A 15 4.53 -7.86 -3.13
CA ALA A 15 5.64 -7.15 -2.48
C ALA A 15 5.44 -5.63 -2.53
N ARG A 16 5.11 -5.06 -3.71
CA ARG A 16 4.84 -3.61 -3.86
C ARG A 16 3.61 -3.16 -3.08
N ARG A 17 2.55 -3.98 -3.03
CA ARG A 17 1.35 -3.66 -2.23
C ARG A 17 1.70 -3.61 -0.74
N SER A 18 2.43 -4.60 -0.24
CA SER A 18 2.86 -4.68 1.16
C SER A 18 3.77 -3.52 1.54
N TRP A 19 4.72 -3.16 0.66
CA TRP A 19 5.60 -2.02 0.88
C TRP A 19 4.83 -0.70 1.02
N ARG A 20 3.81 -0.45 0.18
CA ARG A 20 2.96 0.74 0.31
C ARG A 20 2.08 0.73 1.55
N LEU A 21 1.57 -0.43 1.97
CA LEU A 21 0.84 -0.56 3.23
C LEU A 21 1.73 -0.20 4.42
N MET A 22 2.96 -0.71 4.44
CA MET A 22 3.93 -0.37 5.49
C MET A 22 4.34 1.10 5.46
N ASP A 23 4.40 1.73 4.27
CA ASP A 23 4.59 3.18 4.14
C ASP A 23 3.39 3.97 4.72
N ALA A 24 2.16 3.50 4.50
CA ALA A 24 0.95 4.08 5.09
C ALA A 24 0.95 3.98 6.62
N TYR A 25 1.28 2.81 7.15
CA TYR A 25 1.33 2.56 8.59
C TYR A 25 2.39 3.41 9.29
N ARG A 26 3.57 3.60 8.69
CA ARG A 26 4.61 4.50 9.22
C ARG A 26 4.17 5.95 9.27
N LYS A 27 3.24 6.34 8.42
CA LYS A 27 2.60 7.66 8.39
C LYS A 27 1.37 7.77 9.30
N GLY A 28 1.08 6.75 10.12
CA GLY A 28 -0.05 6.79 11.04
C GLY A 28 -1.43 6.52 10.43
N LEU A 29 -1.52 6.21 9.13
CA LEU A 29 -2.77 5.71 8.55
C LEU A 29 -3.00 4.28 9.04
N THR A 30 -4.22 3.94 9.44
CA THR A 30 -4.58 2.58 9.85
C THR A 30 -5.87 2.11 9.15
N GLY A 31 -6.15 0.81 9.22
CA GLY A 31 -7.41 0.22 8.75
C GLY A 31 -7.83 0.62 7.32
N ILE A 32 -9.06 1.13 7.20
CA ILE A 32 -9.68 1.51 5.93
C ILE A 32 -8.95 2.69 5.28
N ALA A 33 -8.50 3.67 6.07
CA ALA A 33 -7.76 4.83 5.57
C ALA A 33 -6.45 4.42 4.90
N ALA A 34 -5.70 3.48 5.49
CA ALA A 34 -4.48 2.93 4.88
C ALA A 34 -4.79 2.21 3.55
N LEU A 35 -5.87 1.42 3.48
CA LEU A 35 -6.27 0.73 2.26
C LEU A 35 -6.68 1.71 1.15
N HIS A 36 -7.42 2.75 1.49
CA HIS A 36 -7.82 3.80 0.56
C HIS A 36 -6.62 4.58 0.03
N ALA A 37 -5.69 4.99 0.91
CA ALA A 37 -4.45 5.64 0.50
C ALA A 37 -3.64 4.76 -0.47
N VAL A 38 -3.44 3.48 -0.14
CA VAL A 38 -2.69 2.55 -0.99
C VAL A 38 -3.38 2.33 -2.35
N LYS A 39 -4.72 2.38 -2.40
CA LYS A 39 -5.49 2.30 -3.64
C LYS A 39 -5.31 3.56 -4.49
N GLN A 40 -5.42 4.75 -3.89
CA GLN A 40 -5.26 6.04 -4.57
C GLN A 40 -3.83 6.22 -5.11
N TYR A 41 -2.82 5.86 -4.32
CA TYR A 41 -1.41 6.01 -4.69
C TYR A 41 -0.80 4.73 -5.29
N ARG A 42 -1.60 3.88 -5.96
CA ARG A 42 -1.12 2.61 -6.54
C ARG A 42 -0.07 2.79 -7.64
N SER A 43 -0.15 3.89 -8.40
CA SER A 43 0.83 4.24 -9.45
C SER A 43 2.08 4.88 -8.86
N HIS A 44 1.96 5.53 -7.70
CA HIS A 44 3.08 6.13 -7.01
C HIS A 44 3.89 5.06 -6.27
N ARG A 45 5.21 5.26 -6.23
CA ARG A 45 6.14 4.44 -5.46
C ARG A 45 6.29 4.90 -4.02
N ARG A 46 5.43 5.79 -3.53
CA ARG A 46 5.37 6.29 -2.15
C ARG A 46 4.01 6.95 -1.94
N ILE A 47 3.51 6.90 -0.71
CA ILE A 47 2.37 7.70 -0.27
C ILE A 47 2.90 9.07 0.14
N PRO A 48 2.30 10.20 -0.27
CA PRO A 48 2.81 11.52 0.11
C PRO A 48 2.71 11.75 1.63
N GLU A 49 3.48 12.70 2.16
CA GLU A 49 3.56 12.92 3.61
C GLU A 49 2.28 13.56 4.18
N ASN A 50 1.64 14.42 3.39
CA ASN A 50 0.39 15.09 3.74
C ASN A 50 -0.86 14.20 3.61
N VAL A 51 -0.69 12.88 3.45
CA VAL A 51 -1.82 11.98 3.18
C VAL A 51 -2.79 11.88 4.35
N ILE A 52 -2.32 12.10 5.59
CA ILE A 52 -3.12 11.99 6.80
C ILE A 52 -4.28 12.98 6.73
N ILE A 53 -4.01 14.22 6.32
CA ILE A 53 -5.00 15.30 6.18
C ILE A 53 -6.15 14.89 5.25
N ASN A 54 -5.84 14.14 4.18
CA ASN A 54 -6.83 13.73 3.18
C ASN A 54 -7.76 12.60 3.65
N PHE A 55 -7.33 11.79 4.63
CA PHE A 55 -8.08 10.61 5.10
C PHE A 55 -8.58 10.73 6.55
N SER A 56 -8.33 11.86 7.22
CA SER A 56 -8.78 12.12 8.60
C SER A 56 -10.17 12.76 8.70
N ILE A 57 -10.74 13.22 7.57
CA ILE A 57 -11.96 14.06 7.54
C ILE A 57 -13.21 13.25 7.09
N THR A 58 -13.07 11.94 6.87
CA THR A 58 -14.17 11.02 6.55
C THR A 58 -14.20 9.89 7.57
#